data_AF-A0A357I4G9-F1
#
_entry.id   AF-A0A357I4G9-F1
#
_cell.length_a   1.000
_cell.length_b   1.000
_cell.length_c   1.000
_cell.angle_alpha   90.00
_cell.angle_beta   90.00
_cell.angle_gamma   90.00
#
_symmetry.space_group_name_H-M   'P 1'
#
loop_
_entity.id
_entity.type
_entity.pdbx_description
1 polymer ?
#
loop_
_entity_poly.entity_id
_entity_poly.type
_entity_poly.pdbx_seq_one_letter_code
_entity_poly.pdbx_strand_id
1 'polypeptide(L)' 'MCKNENREANVVSFLESLLEQLSLEEKVSLCHAATKFGNAGVERLGIPVLEMSDGPHGVRQEISKDRW' A
#
# COMPACT_ATOMS: atom_id res chain seq x y z
N MET A 1 1.42 3.00 29.06
CA MET A 1 0.62 2.08 28.20
C MET A 1 -0.46 2.79 27.39
N CYS A 2 -1.18 3.83 27.87
CA CYS A 2 -2.25 4.52 27.10
C CYS A 2 -1.87 5.28 25.81
N LYS A 3 -0.59 5.57 25.51
CA LYS A 3 -0.24 6.39 24.32
C LYS A 3 -0.44 5.65 22.99
N ASN A 4 -0.35 4.32 22.99
CA ASN A 4 -0.46 3.52 21.77
C ASN A 4 -1.91 3.31 21.35
N GLU A 5 -2.83 3.16 22.31
CA GLU A 5 -4.26 2.94 22.05
C GLU A 5 -4.90 4.13 21.30
N ASN A 6 -4.57 5.37 21.70
CA ASN A 6 -5.05 6.58 21.01
C ASN A 6 -4.48 6.71 19.60
N ARG A 7 -3.27 6.20 19.35
CA ARG A 7 -2.65 6.24 18.02
C ARG A 7 -3.35 5.26 17.08
N GLU A 8 -3.56 4.02 17.54
CA GLU A 8 -4.28 2.99 16.76
C GLU A 8 -5.69 3.47 16.41
N ALA A 9 -6.44 4.02 17.38
CA ALA A 9 -7.78 4.55 17.13
C ALA A 9 -7.80 5.67 16.07
N ASN A 10 -6.81 6.57 16.10
CA ASN A 10 -6.68 7.64 15.09
C ASN A 10 -6.28 7.10 13.71
N VAL A 11 -5.44 6.07 13.65
CA VAL A 11 -5.08 5.42 12.39
C VAL A 11 -6.30 4.75 11.79
N VAL A 12 -7.05 3.98 12.59
CA VAL A 12 -8.26 3.29 12.13
C VAL A 12 -9.29 4.30 11.62
N SER A 13 -9.57 5.38 12.36
CA SER A 13 -10.55 6.39 11.90
C SER A 13 -10.13 7.08 10.60
N PHE A 14 -8.83 7.35 10.44
CA PHE A 14 -8.28 7.88 9.18
C PHE A 14 -8.45 6.88 8.02
N LEU A 15 -8.18 5.60 8.25
CA LEU A 15 -8.33 4.54 7.25
C LEU A 15 -9.79 4.37 6.79
N GLU A 16 -10.75 4.38 7.72
CA GLU A 16 -12.18 4.32 7.38
C GLU A 16 -12.59 5.50 6.49
N SER A 17 -12.16 6.72 6.83
CA SER A 17 -12.41 7.92 6.01
C SER A 17 -11.79 7.82 4.60
N LEU A 18 -10.63 7.18 4.48
CA LEU A 18 -9.98 6.97 3.18
C LEU A 18 -10.71 5.90 2.35
N LEU A 19 -11.19 4.82 3.00
CA LEU A 19 -11.94 3.72 2.36
C LEU A 19 -13.29 4.18 1.78
N GLU A 20 -13.94 5.17 2.38
CA GLU A 20 -15.17 5.79 1.87
C GLU A 20 -14.93 6.62 0.60
N GLN A 21 -13.73 7.19 0.44
CA GLN A 21 -13.38 8.04 -0.71
C GLN A 21 -12.91 7.26 -1.94
N LEU A 22 -12.55 6.00 -1.76
CA LEU A 22 -12.06 5.11 -2.82
C LEU A 22 -13.22 4.54 -3.65
N SER A 23 -13.09 4.62 -4.96
CA SER A 23 -13.90 3.86 -5.93
C SER A 23 -13.65 2.36 -5.82
N LEU A 24 -14.52 1.57 -6.44
CA LEU A 24 -14.35 0.11 -6.49
C LEU A 24 -13.08 -0.26 -7.26
N GLU A 25 -12.81 0.43 -8.35
CA GLU A 25 -11.65 0.21 -9.21
C GLU A 25 -10.34 0.53 -8.47
N GLU A 26 -10.30 1.64 -7.72
CA GLU A 26 -9.14 1.98 -6.89
C GLU A 26 -8.92 0.94 -5.78
N LYS A 27 -9.99 0.43 -5.14
CA LYS A 27 -9.89 -0.66 -4.15
C LYS A 27 -9.30 -1.92 -4.76
N VAL A 28 -9.79 -2.33 -5.93
CA VAL A 28 -9.27 -3.49 -6.65
C VAL A 28 -7.79 -3.29 -7.01
N SER A 29 -7.40 -2.10 -7.49
CA SER A 29 -6.02 -1.77 -7.87
C SER A 29 -5.00 -1.91 -6.74
N LEU A 30 -5.43 -1.66 -5.50
CA LEU A 30 -4.60 -1.78 -4.30
C LEU A 30 -4.45 -3.24 -3.82
N CYS A 31 -5.33 -4.14 -4.26
CA CYS A 31 -5.38 -5.54 -3.85
C CYS A 31 -4.67 -6.49 -4.82
N HIS A 32 -4.14 -6.00 -5.93
CA HIS A 32 -3.35 -6.81 -6.86
C HIS A 32 -2.03 -6.14 -7.22
N ALA A 33 -1.10 -6.96 -7.71
CA ALA A 33 0.17 -6.48 -8.22
C ALA A 33 -0.03 -5.65 -9.50
N ALA A 34 0.68 -4.52 -9.59
CA ALA A 34 0.85 -3.72 -10.82
C ALA A 34 2.19 -4.01 -11.51
N THR A 35 3.20 -4.45 -10.75
CA THR A 35 4.51 -4.92 -11.21
C THR A 35 4.88 -6.17 -10.42
N LYS A 36 6.00 -6.84 -10.74
CA LYS A 36 6.43 -8.06 -10.01
C LYS A 36 6.51 -7.90 -8.50
N PHE A 37 6.90 -6.71 -8.03
CA PHE A 37 7.02 -6.43 -6.61
C PHE A 37 6.32 -5.13 -6.20
N GLY A 38 5.32 -4.66 -6.94
CA GLY A 38 4.65 -3.43 -6.56
C GLY A 38 3.17 -3.40 -6.84
N ASN A 39 2.44 -2.68 -6.01
CA ASN A 39 1.00 -2.42 -6.16
C ASN A 39 0.78 -1.07 -6.84
N ALA A 40 -0.40 -0.87 -7.42
CA ALA A 40 -0.79 0.45 -7.90
C ALA A 40 -0.91 1.45 -6.73
N GLY A 41 -0.80 2.75 -7.03
CA GLY A 41 -1.14 3.82 -6.10
C GLY A 41 -2.46 4.50 -6.47
N VAL A 42 -2.91 5.45 -5.66
CA VAL A 42 -4.11 6.28 -5.92
C VAL A 42 -3.73 7.75 -5.77
N GLU A 43 -3.26 8.36 -6.86
CA GLU A 43 -2.68 9.71 -6.88
C GLU A 43 -3.67 10.78 -6.37
N ARG A 44 -4.94 10.70 -6.76
CA ARG A 44 -5.99 11.65 -6.34
C ARG A 44 -6.16 11.73 -4.82
N LEU A 45 -5.91 10.62 -4.12
CA LEU A 45 -6.00 10.53 -2.66
C LEU A 45 -4.62 10.55 -1.98
N GLY A 46 -3.54 10.78 -2.75
CA GLY A 46 -2.17 10.83 -2.23
C GLY A 46 -1.62 9.47 -1.76
N ILE A 47 -2.20 8.36 -2.21
CA ILE A 47 -1.70 7.01 -1.89
C ILE A 47 -0.56 6.68 -2.85
N PRO A 48 0.68 6.49 -2.37
CA PRO A 48 1.82 6.21 -3.24
C PRO A 48 1.77 4.79 -3.79
N VAL A 49 2.52 4.57 -4.87
CA VAL A 49 2.89 3.22 -5.31
C VAL A 49 3.74 2.57 -4.22
N LEU A 50 3.43 1.32 -3.89
CA LEU A 50 4.23 0.53 -2.97
C LEU A 50 5.12 -0.42 -3.76
N GLU A 51 6.44 -0.29 -3.61
CA GLU A 51 7.42 -1.24 -4.10
C GLU A 51 7.93 -2.10 -2.93
N MET A 52 8.00 -3.39 -3.16
CA MET A 52 8.45 -4.42 -2.23
C MET A 52 9.74 -5.04 -2.78
N SER A 53 10.50 -5.69 -1.92
CA SER A 53 11.67 -6.45 -2.33
C SER A 53 11.80 -7.65 -1.42
N ASP A 54 12.28 -8.76 -1.97
CA ASP A 54 12.65 -9.91 -1.17
C ASP A 54 13.82 -9.57 -0.22
N GLY A 55 13.82 -10.27 0.91
CA GLY A 55 14.91 -10.44 1.88
C GLY A 55 15.00 -11.93 2.27
N PRO A 56 15.51 -12.34 3.45
CA PRO A 56 15.92 -11.54 4.62
C PRO A 56 17.42 -11.21 4.69
N HIS A 57 18.26 -11.77 3.81
CA HIS A 57 19.73 -11.61 3.86
C HIS A 57 20.25 -10.40 3.06
N GLY A 58 19.43 -9.36 2.92
CA GLY A 58 19.71 -8.17 2.12
C GLY A 58 18.60 -7.90 1.10
N VAL A 59 18.57 -6.68 0.58
CA VAL A 59 17.61 -6.25 -0.44
C VAL A 59 17.95 -6.95 -1.76
N ARG A 60 17.03 -7.78 -2.25
CA ARG A 60 17.19 -8.41 -3.57
C ARG A 60 16.99 -7.36 -4.67
N GLN A 61 17.96 -7.25 -5.57
CA GLN A 61 17.81 -6.39 -6.74
C GLN A 61 16.70 -6.90 -7.67
N GLU A 62 15.78 -6.00 -8.05
CA GLU A 62 14.81 -6.24 -9.10
C GLU A 62 15.49 -6.19 -10.48
N ILE A 63 15.32 -7.25 -11.27
CA ILE A 63 15.98 -7.39 -12.59
C ILE A 63 15.08 -6.88 -13.73
N SER A 64 13.76 -6.94 -13.56
CA SER A 64 12.78 -6.40 -14.52
C SER A 64 11.41 -6.27 -13.85
N LYS A 65 10.74 -5.13 -14.06
CA LYS A 65 9.47 -4.76 -13.42
C LYS A 65 8.26 -5.55 -13.93
N ASP A 66 8.24 -5.91 -15.21
CA ASP A 66 7.03 -6.31 -15.94
C ASP A 66 7.23 -7.52 -16.86
N ARG A 67 8.45 -8.03 -17.03
CA ARG A 67 8.73 -9.20 -17.88
C ARG A 67 8.60 -10.51 -17.13
N TRP A 68 7.52 -11.26 -17.34
CA TRP A 68 7.33 -12.61 -16.82
C TRP A 68 8.12 -13.66 -17.61
#